data_AF-A0A2H3EDZ5-F1
#
_entry.id   AF-A0A2H3EDZ5-F1
#
_cell.length_a   1.000
_cell.length_b   1.000
_cell.length_c   1.000
_cell.angle_alpha   90.00
_cell.angle_beta   90.00
_cell.angle_gamma   90.00
#
_symmetry.space_group_name_H-M   'P 1'
#
loop_
_entity.id
_entity.type
_entity.pdbx_description
1 polymer ?
#
loop_
_entity_poly.entity_id
_entity_poly.type
_entity_poly.pdbx_seq_one_letter_code
_entity_poly.pdbx_strand_id
1 'polypeptide(L)'
;MHFFTILPILAFITSVLAGSGSITKPAKGTSIMPGQSFAFHYDGMAEYSVSGYNYSVWLFTSLPLAFLPSQSFGAGHFFGRYNYANYPGVPYATNPAPANFTMPDLSASYGGFGRGKDASGATVYLAVIEEYAAGSTFGLQMNLATTWLVYNGTQHH
;
A
#
# COMPACT_ATOMS: atom_id res chain seq x y z
N MET A 1 38.35 43.75 -31.88
CA MET A 1 37.98 42.33 -31.69
C MET A 1 37.58 42.16 -30.24
N HIS A 2 36.43 41.57 -29.93
CA HIS A 2 36.11 40.73 -28.75
C HIS A 2 34.58 40.54 -28.76
N PHE A 3 34.13 39.43 -29.37
CA PHE A 3 32.73 39.00 -29.35
C PHE A 3 32.52 38.21 -28.06
N PHE A 4 31.59 38.66 -27.20
CA PHE A 4 31.14 37.89 -26.05
C PHE A 4 30.03 36.94 -26.50
N THR A 5 30.34 35.64 -26.58
CA THR A 5 29.37 34.58 -26.86
C THR A 5 28.72 34.18 -25.53
N ILE A 6 27.44 34.52 -25.36
CA ILE A 6 26.66 34.14 -24.18
C ILE A 6 26.05 32.76 -24.45
N LEU A 7 26.49 31.74 -23.71
CA LEU A 7 25.98 30.38 -23.81
C LEU A 7 24.70 30.26 -22.96
N PRO A 8 23.53 29.90 -23.52
CA PRO A 8 22.34 29.68 -22.71
C PRO A 8 22.47 28.34 -21.97
N ILE A 9 22.50 28.39 -20.64
CA ILE A 9 22.42 27.21 -19.78
C ILE A 9 20.95 26.76 -19.77
N LEU A 10 20.66 25.66 -20.46
CA LEU A 10 19.35 25.02 -20.44
C LEU A 10 19.20 24.25 -19.12
N ALA A 11 18.47 24.84 -18.16
CA ALA A 11 18.13 24.15 -16.91
C ALA A 11 17.04 23.10 -17.20
N PHE A 12 17.43 21.82 -17.23
CA PHE A 12 16.47 20.71 -17.20
C PHE A 12 15.88 20.62 -15.80
N ILE A 13 14.64 21.09 -15.63
CA ILE A 13 13.86 20.79 -14.43
C ILE A 13 13.37 19.35 -14.59
N THR A 14 14.09 18.38 -14.04
CA THR A 14 13.55 17.02 -13.91
C THR A 14 12.48 17.06 -12.84
N SER A 15 11.21 17.14 -13.22
CA SER A 15 10.12 16.77 -12.32
C SER A 15 10.24 15.28 -12.05
N VAL A 16 10.95 14.93 -10.97
CA VAL A 16 10.92 13.58 -10.41
C VAL A 16 9.47 13.34 -10.01
N LEU A 17 8.80 12.48 -10.76
CA LEU A 17 7.51 11.94 -10.36
C LEU A 17 7.77 11.19 -9.06
N ALA A 18 7.27 11.69 -7.93
CA ALA A 18 7.29 10.93 -6.68
C ALA A 18 6.66 9.56 -6.97
N GLY A 19 7.46 8.49 -6.85
CA GLY A 19 6.99 7.14 -7.08
C GLY A 19 5.84 6.86 -6.11
N SER A 20 4.78 6.20 -6.57
CA SER A 20 3.79 5.65 -5.66
C SER A 20 4.45 4.57 -4.80
N GLY A 21 4.16 4.55 -3.50
CA GLY A 21 4.61 3.45 -2.64
C GLY A 21 4.16 2.09 -3.20
N SER A 22 4.94 1.05 -2.93
CA SER A 22 4.85 -0.25 -3.59
C SER A 22 4.86 -1.40 -2.60
N ILE A 23 3.99 -2.38 -2.81
CA ILE A 23 4.01 -3.63 -2.05
C ILE A 23 4.94 -4.60 -2.78
N THR A 24 6.11 -4.87 -2.20
CA THR A 24 7.13 -5.76 -2.80
C THR A 24 7.06 -7.19 -2.29
N LYS A 25 6.38 -7.44 -1.16
CA LYS A 25 5.99 -8.77 -0.71
C LYS A 25 4.57 -8.78 -0.14
N PRO A 26 3.77 -9.82 -0.41
CA PRO A 26 4.08 -11.00 -1.23
C PRO A 26 4.08 -10.68 -2.74
N ALA A 27 4.61 -11.60 -3.55
CA ALA A 27 4.58 -11.45 -5.00
C ALA A 27 3.13 -11.48 -5.52
N LYS A 28 2.87 -10.72 -6.58
CA LYS A 28 1.58 -10.69 -7.27
C LYS A 28 1.15 -12.11 -7.67
N GLY A 29 -0.06 -12.49 -7.28
CA GLY A 29 -0.66 -13.79 -7.55
C GLY A 29 -0.22 -14.93 -6.67
N THR A 30 0.49 -14.64 -5.57
CA THR A 30 0.80 -15.65 -4.57
C THR A 30 -0.49 -16.26 -4.03
N SER A 31 -0.55 -17.60 -4.02
CA SER A 31 -1.64 -18.35 -3.38
C SER A 31 -1.34 -18.59 -1.91
N ILE A 32 -2.29 -18.25 -1.03
CA ILE A 32 -2.12 -18.31 0.42
C ILE A 32 -3.40 -18.88 1.04
N MET A 33 -3.26 -19.95 1.82
CA MET A 33 -4.37 -20.59 2.52
C MET A 33 -4.81 -19.77 3.75
N PRO A 34 -6.09 -19.86 4.17
CA PRO A 34 -6.53 -19.28 5.44
C PRO A 34 -5.69 -19.81 6.60
N GLY A 35 -5.28 -18.94 7.52
CA GLY A 35 -4.39 -19.27 8.63
C GLY A 35 -2.90 -19.41 8.25
N GLN A 36 -2.56 -19.37 6.96
CA GLN A 36 -1.17 -19.42 6.52
C GLN A 36 -0.48 -18.07 6.71
N SER A 37 0.76 -18.10 7.21
CA SER A 37 1.63 -16.93 7.28
C SER A 37 2.20 -16.56 5.92
N PHE A 38 2.32 -15.26 5.65
CA PHE A 38 2.94 -14.72 4.44
C PHE A 38 3.80 -13.49 4.76
N ALA A 39 4.92 -13.36 4.05
CA ALA A 39 5.82 -12.21 4.20
C ALA A 39 5.16 -10.93 3.67
N PHE A 40 5.34 -9.84 4.39
CA PHE A 40 4.88 -8.52 4.00
C PHE A 40 6.04 -7.53 3.93
N HIS A 41 6.09 -6.76 2.85
CA HIS A 41 7.01 -5.64 2.73
C HIS A 41 6.39 -4.54 1.87
N TYR A 42 6.56 -3.31 2.31
CA TYR A 42 6.05 -2.11 1.67
C TYR A 42 7.17 -1.06 1.61
N ASP A 43 7.46 -0.61 0.40
CA ASP A 43 8.35 0.51 0.12
C ASP A 43 7.48 1.75 -0.04
N GLY A 44 7.45 2.61 0.99
CA GLY A 44 6.56 3.77 1.00
C GLY A 44 7.06 4.97 0.18
N MET A 45 6.27 6.05 0.19
CA MET A 45 6.51 7.28 -0.59
C MET A 45 7.77 8.06 -0.23
N ALA A 46 8.43 7.77 0.89
CA ALA A 46 9.49 8.61 1.44
C ALA A 46 10.78 8.56 0.62
N GLU A 47 10.77 9.28 -0.50
CA GLU A 47 11.89 9.55 -1.38
C GLU A 47 11.98 11.07 -1.61
N TYR A 48 13.18 11.59 -1.86
CA TYR A 48 13.50 12.99 -2.21
C TYR A 48 12.35 14.01 -2.16
N SER A 49 12.38 14.89 -1.15
CA SER A 49 11.37 15.94 -0.90
C SER A 49 9.97 15.45 -0.50
N VAL A 50 9.81 14.14 -0.26
CA VAL A 50 8.59 13.55 0.30
C VAL A 50 8.87 12.96 1.68
N SER A 51 7.94 13.20 2.61
CA SER A 51 7.95 12.56 3.94
C SER A 51 6.78 11.58 4.06
N GLY A 52 7.08 10.33 4.41
CA GLY A 52 6.07 9.30 4.68
C GLY A 52 5.68 9.29 6.15
N TYR A 53 4.43 8.99 6.45
CA TYR A 53 3.91 8.93 7.83
C TYR A 53 3.33 7.56 8.14
N ASN A 54 2.04 7.49 8.49
CA ASN A 54 1.40 6.22 8.79
C ASN A 54 0.82 5.63 7.51
N TYR A 55 0.75 4.31 7.48
CA TYR A 55 0.01 3.59 6.46
C TYR A 55 -0.88 2.53 7.10
N SER A 56 -1.94 2.17 6.40
CA SER A 56 -2.86 1.11 6.83
C SER A 56 -2.83 -0.04 5.83
N VAL A 57 -2.87 -1.27 6.33
CA VAL A 57 -2.83 -2.48 5.51
C VAL A 57 -4.18 -3.20 5.57
N TRP A 58 -4.73 -3.47 4.39
CA TRP A 58 -6.04 -4.07 4.20
C TRP A 58 -5.97 -5.25 3.23
N LEU A 59 -6.81 -6.25 3.42
CA LEU A 59 -7.11 -7.28 2.43
C LEU A 59 -8.54 -7.06 1.91
N PHE A 60 -8.71 -6.51 0.72
CA PHE A 60 -10.02 -6.37 0.09
C PHE A 60 -10.41 -7.61 -0.71
N THR A 61 -11.69 -7.96 -0.70
CA THR A 61 -12.25 -9.06 -1.50
C THR A 61 -12.69 -8.62 -2.91
N SER A 62 -12.63 -7.32 -3.20
CA SER A 62 -12.82 -6.72 -4.50
C SER A 62 -11.83 -5.56 -4.69
N LEU A 63 -11.49 -5.24 -5.94
CA LEU A 63 -10.58 -4.12 -6.21
C LEU A 63 -11.28 -2.80 -5.81
N PRO A 64 -10.69 -1.96 -4.94
CA PRO A 64 -11.25 -0.65 -4.64
C PRO A 64 -11.09 0.30 -5.85
N LEU A 65 -12.11 0.35 -6.71
CA LEU A 65 -12.07 1.10 -7.98
C LEU A 65 -12.29 2.61 -7.82
N ALA A 66 -13.08 3.05 -6.84
CA ALA A 66 -13.41 4.47 -6.66
C ALA A 66 -13.72 4.82 -5.21
N PHE A 67 -13.03 5.82 -4.66
CA PHE A 67 -13.26 6.34 -3.30
C PHE A 67 -14.42 7.33 -3.26
N LEU A 68 -15.62 6.84 -3.59
CA LEU A 68 -16.85 7.62 -3.63
C LEU A 68 -17.77 7.26 -2.45
N PRO A 69 -18.60 8.22 -1.96
CA PRO A 69 -19.63 7.93 -0.97
C PRO A 69 -20.52 6.78 -1.43
N SER A 70 -20.62 5.74 -0.62
CA SER A 70 -21.43 4.55 -0.91
C SER A 70 -21.90 3.89 0.38
N GLN A 71 -23.02 3.16 0.31
CA GLN A 71 -23.51 2.39 1.45
C GLN A 71 -22.57 1.22 1.80
N SER A 72 -21.88 0.67 0.80
CA SER A 72 -20.81 -0.31 0.96
C SER A 72 -19.73 -0.02 -0.08
N PHE A 73 -18.57 0.43 0.40
CA PHE A 73 -17.41 0.72 -0.45
C PHE A 73 -16.63 -0.56 -0.80
N GLY A 74 -16.65 -1.55 0.08
CA GLY A 74 -15.96 -2.83 -0.12
C GLY A 74 -16.05 -3.72 1.11
N ALA A 75 -15.60 -4.95 0.97
CA ALA A 75 -15.47 -5.93 2.06
C ALA A 75 -14.01 -6.40 2.15
N GLY A 76 -13.59 -6.81 3.34
CA GLY A 76 -12.19 -7.17 3.57
C GLY A 76 -11.81 -7.35 5.03
N HIS A 77 -10.50 -7.36 5.26
CA HIS A 77 -9.88 -7.48 6.58
C HIS A 77 -8.87 -6.36 6.80
N PHE A 78 -8.88 -5.78 8.00
CA PHE A 78 -7.89 -4.79 8.44
C PHE A 78 -6.79 -5.48 9.22
N PHE A 79 -5.54 -5.39 8.76
CA PHE A 79 -4.39 -5.95 9.48
C PHE A 79 -3.89 -5.00 10.56
N GLY A 80 -3.87 -3.71 10.27
CA GLY A 80 -3.36 -2.70 11.19
C GLY A 80 -2.92 -1.42 10.50
N ARG A 81 -2.52 -0.47 11.34
CA ARG A 81 -1.90 0.79 10.95
C ARG A 81 -0.48 0.77 11.47
N TYR A 82 0.47 1.18 10.64
CA TYR A 82 1.91 1.09 10.90
C TYR A 82 2.62 2.36 10.42
N ASN A 83 3.90 2.49 10.76
CA ASN A 83 4.82 3.48 10.19
C ASN A 83 6.17 2.83 9.90
N TYR A 84 6.97 3.46 9.04
CA TYR A 84 8.33 3.02 8.73
C TYR A 84 9.30 4.18 8.88
N ALA A 85 10.54 3.86 9.22
CA ALA A 85 11.55 4.87 9.47
C ALA A 85 11.92 5.58 8.15
N ASN A 86 11.81 6.91 8.13
CA ASN A 86 12.20 7.77 7.02
C ASN A 86 12.59 9.15 7.53
N TYR A 87 13.45 9.86 6.80
CA TYR A 87 13.92 11.19 7.20
C TYR A 87 13.47 12.26 6.19
N PRO A 88 12.93 13.42 6.63
CA PRO A 88 12.77 13.85 8.03
C PRO A 88 11.43 13.44 8.68
N GLY A 89 10.53 12.75 7.97
CA GLY A 89 9.15 12.53 8.40
C GLY A 89 8.99 11.71 9.70
N VAL A 90 9.55 10.49 9.71
CA VAL A 90 9.48 9.57 10.86
C VAL A 90 10.88 8.99 11.11
N PRO A 91 11.81 9.72 11.75
CA PRO A 91 13.19 9.24 11.92
C PRO A 91 13.29 7.92 12.69
N TYR A 92 12.34 7.68 13.60
CA TYR A 92 12.23 6.46 14.39
C TYR A 92 10.81 5.91 14.30
N ALA A 93 10.64 4.76 13.65
CA ALA A 93 9.35 4.09 13.58
C ALA A 93 8.92 3.61 14.99
N THR A 94 7.72 3.97 15.40
CA THR A 94 7.13 3.58 16.69
C THR A 94 6.22 2.36 16.59
N ASN A 95 5.76 2.03 15.39
CA ASN A 95 4.88 0.90 15.14
C ASN A 95 5.14 0.31 13.74
N PRO A 96 6.28 -0.35 13.53
CA PRO A 96 6.57 -1.01 12.27
C PRO A 96 5.61 -2.17 12.00
N ALA A 97 5.30 -2.41 10.73
CA ALA A 97 4.59 -3.63 10.36
C ALA A 97 5.41 -4.87 10.74
N PRO A 98 4.76 -5.97 11.17
CA PRO A 98 5.46 -7.23 11.35
C PRO A 98 6.00 -7.74 10.01
N ALA A 99 7.06 -8.54 10.05
CA ALA A 99 7.64 -9.14 8.85
C ALA A 99 6.69 -10.11 8.13
N ASN A 100 5.70 -10.65 8.85
CA ASN A 100 4.70 -11.55 8.30
C ASN A 100 3.31 -11.20 8.84
N PHE A 101 2.31 -11.40 7.98
CA PHE A 101 0.90 -11.45 8.35
C PHE A 101 0.36 -12.86 8.23
N THR A 102 -0.79 -13.11 8.84
CA THR A 102 -1.53 -14.37 8.70
C THR A 102 -2.77 -14.12 7.85
N MET A 103 -2.99 -14.94 6.82
CA MET A 103 -4.17 -14.82 5.98
C MET A 103 -5.43 -15.07 6.81
N PRO A 104 -6.41 -14.15 6.87
CA PRO A 104 -7.61 -14.32 7.67
C PRO A 104 -8.50 -15.43 7.14
N ASP A 105 -9.23 -16.09 8.04
CA ASP A 105 -10.37 -16.90 7.65
C ASP A 105 -11.57 -15.97 7.36
N LEU A 106 -11.93 -15.85 6.09
CA LEU A 106 -13.01 -14.99 5.61
C LEU A 106 -14.36 -15.70 5.57
N SER A 107 -14.43 -16.99 5.91
CA SER A 107 -15.70 -17.70 6.10
C SER A 107 -16.16 -17.73 7.56
N ALA A 108 -15.28 -17.31 8.47
CA ALA A 108 -15.56 -17.24 9.90
C ALA A 108 -16.77 -16.36 10.24
N SER A 109 -17.43 -16.68 11.36
CA SER A 109 -18.45 -15.82 11.95
C SER A 109 -17.80 -14.59 12.58
N TYR A 110 -18.31 -13.40 12.28
CA TYR A 110 -17.82 -12.15 12.86
C TYR A 110 -18.50 -11.80 14.20
N GLY A 111 -19.40 -12.67 14.67
CA GLY A 111 -20.33 -12.34 15.75
C GLY A 111 -21.50 -11.46 15.26
N GLY A 112 -22.56 -11.40 16.07
CA GLY A 112 -23.79 -10.69 15.67
C GLY A 112 -24.46 -11.28 14.44
N PHE A 113 -25.05 -10.43 13.59
CA PHE A 113 -25.77 -10.85 12.38
C PHE A 113 -24.87 -11.03 11.15
N GLY A 114 -23.57 -10.75 11.26
CA GLY A 114 -22.60 -10.84 10.17
C GLY A 114 -21.89 -12.19 10.13
N ARG A 115 -21.82 -12.81 8.96
CA ARG A 115 -21.05 -14.03 8.73
C ARG A 115 -20.21 -13.90 7.46
N GLY A 116 -19.00 -14.45 7.50
CA GLY A 116 -18.17 -14.66 6.34
C GLY A 116 -18.80 -15.61 5.30
N LYS A 117 -18.18 -15.67 4.12
CA LYS A 117 -18.59 -16.55 3.02
C LYS A 117 -17.41 -17.40 2.59
N ASP A 118 -17.66 -18.69 2.37
CA ASP A 118 -16.65 -19.59 1.81
C ASP A 118 -16.20 -19.13 0.41
N ALA A 119 -14.89 -19.15 0.21
CA ALA A 119 -14.25 -18.85 -1.07
C ALA A 119 -12.99 -19.70 -1.22
N SER A 120 -12.73 -20.16 -2.44
CA SER A 120 -11.52 -20.89 -2.81
C SER A 120 -11.07 -20.45 -4.19
N GLY A 121 -9.76 -20.31 -4.37
CA GLY A 121 -9.17 -19.77 -5.61
C GLY A 121 -9.59 -18.34 -5.94
N ALA A 122 -10.11 -17.58 -4.96
CA ALA A 122 -10.67 -16.25 -5.20
C ALA A 122 -9.56 -15.20 -5.28
N THR A 123 -9.70 -14.24 -6.20
CA THR A 123 -8.80 -13.07 -6.24
C THR A 123 -9.14 -12.12 -5.10
N VAL A 124 -8.13 -11.80 -4.28
CA VAL A 124 -8.20 -10.80 -3.22
C VAL A 124 -7.09 -9.77 -3.42
N TYR A 125 -7.20 -8.60 -2.81
CA TYR A 125 -6.32 -7.47 -3.03
C TYR A 125 -5.71 -7.01 -1.71
N LEU A 126 -4.40 -7.22 -1.55
CA LEU A 126 -3.66 -6.59 -0.46
C LEU A 126 -3.42 -5.13 -0.83
N ALA A 127 -3.87 -4.22 0.03
CA ALA A 127 -3.85 -2.79 -0.20
C ALA A 127 -3.13 -2.07 0.94
N VAL A 128 -2.37 -1.05 0.57
CA VAL A 128 -1.74 -0.11 1.50
C VAL A 128 -2.22 1.30 1.16
N ILE A 129 -2.77 1.99 2.16
CA ILE A 129 -3.09 3.42 2.07
C ILE A 129 -2.07 4.15 2.96
N GLU A 130 -1.16 4.91 2.36
CA GLU A 130 -0.14 5.68 3.07
C GLU A 130 -0.48 7.17 3.10
N GLU A 131 -0.23 7.80 4.24
CA GLU A 131 -0.24 9.24 4.43
C GLU A 131 1.18 9.81 4.18
N TYR A 132 1.29 10.84 3.36
CA TYR A 132 2.56 11.50 3.04
C TYR A 132 2.42 13.02 2.93
N ALA A 133 3.55 13.72 2.95
CA ALA A 133 3.61 15.15 2.65
C ALA A 133 4.66 15.42 1.57
N ALA A 134 4.26 16.14 0.52
CA ALA A 134 5.13 16.64 -0.53
C ALA A 134 4.67 18.05 -0.94
N GLY A 135 5.60 18.99 -1.06
CA GLY A 135 5.25 20.38 -1.37
C GLY A 135 4.32 21.01 -0.33
N SER A 136 3.32 21.78 -0.76
CA SER A 136 2.37 22.45 0.12
C SER A 136 0.94 21.98 -0.16
N THR A 137 0.34 21.33 0.83
CA THR A 137 -1.04 20.85 0.80
C THR A 137 -1.76 21.18 2.11
N PHE A 138 -3.08 21.34 2.05
CA PHE A 138 -3.90 21.48 3.25
C PHE A 138 -4.19 20.09 3.84
N GLY A 139 -3.25 19.60 4.66
CA GLY A 139 -3.27 18.26 5.25
C GLY A 139 -2.33 17.27 4.55
N LEU A 140 -2.25 16.05 5.10
CA LEU A 140 -1.48 14.97 4.50
C LEU A 140 -2.14 14.48 3.21
N GLN A 141 -1.32 14.22 2.20
CA GLN A 141 -1.72 13.53 0.99
C GLN A 141 -1.83 12.03 1.28
N MET A 142 -2.57 11.31 0.43
CA MET A 142 -2.72 9.86 0.53
C MET A 142 -2.40 9.19 -0.80
N ASN A 143 -1.76 8.04 -0.74
CA ASN A 143 -1.59 7.13 -1.88
C ASN A 143 -2.41 5.85 -1.67
N LEU A 144 -2.52 5.05 -2.72
CA LEU A 144 -3.03 3.68 -2.64
C LEU A 144 -2.09 2.78 -3.45
N ALA A 145 -1.54 1.76 -2.79
CA ALA A 145 -0.81 0.67 -3.42
C ALA A 145 -1.62 -0.62 -3.30
N THR A 146 -1.69 -1.41 -4.38
CA THR A 146 -2.41 -2.69 -4.36
C THR A 146 -1.63 -3.78 -5.07
N THR A 147 -1.67 -5.00 -4.54
CA THR A 147 -1.28 -6.23 -5.23
C THR A 147 -2.37 -7.28 -5.08
N TRP A 148 -2.60 -8.11 -6.09
CA TRP A 148 -3.59 -9.19 -6.01
C TRP A 148 -2.96 -10.50 -5.58
N LEU A 149 -3.73 -11.31 -4.86
CA LEU A 149 -3.35 -12.61 -4.32
C LEU A 149 -4.46 -13.62 -4.62
N VAL A 150 -4.15 -14.90 -4.49
CA VAL A 150 -5.14 -15.98 -4.58
C VAL A 150 -5.47 -16.48 -3.18
N TYR A 151 -6.70 -16.24 -2.75
CA TYR A 151 -7.22 -16.70 -1.47
C TYR A 151 -7.60 -18.17 -1.55
N ASN A 152 -7.08 -18.98 -0.62
CA ASN A 152 -7.45 -20.39 -0.48
C ASN A 152 -7.31 -21.16 -1.80
N GLY A 153 -6.18 -20.95 -2.49
CA GLY A 153 -5.82 -21.67 -3.71
C GLY A 153 -4.73 -22.71 -3.45
N THR A 154 -4.72 -23.77 -4.23
CA THR A 154 -3.65 -24.78 -4.25
C THR A 154 -2.46 -24.28 -5.07
N GLN A 155 -1.23 -24.43 -4.57
CA GLN A 155 -0.05 -24.16 -5.39
C GLN A 155 0.05 -25.24 -6.48
N HIS A 156 -0.07 -24.85 -7.76
CA HIS A 156 0.37 -25.71 -8.86
C HIS A 156 1.89 -25.52 -9.00
N HIS A 157 2.64 -26.55 -8.63
CA HIS A 157 4.07 -26.67 -8.92
C HIS A 157 4.31 -27.08 -10.36
#